data_AF-A0A3C1GCZ3-F1
#
_entry.id   AF-A0A3C1GCZ3-F1
#
_cell.length_a   1.000
_cell.length_b   1.000
_cell.length_c   1.000
_cell.angle_alpha   90.00
_cell.angle_beta   90.00
_cell.angle_gamma   90.00
#
_symmetry.space_group_name_H-M   'P 1'
#
loop_
_entity.id
_entity.type
_entity.pdbx_description
1 polymer ?
#
loop_
_entity_poly.entity_id
_entity_poly.type
_entity_poly.pdbx_seq_one_letter_code
_entity_poly.pdbx_strand_id
1 'polypeptide(L)'
;MRRFLDPKAGQDPVIQRARDEVAGIVKSKDIDTLQRIVAETTWEVARDEWAARWTLKESRGHACICRVVRGTRGRCLYGHWGSPCAGPDCFCNLRDHGTLWNFDGKPAVYVGQPYGPIDPPALRALADFADAHNLRVYVDNRPSWHFPGRVLTVEFWNPLARVAAEQAAEERRKAQPARKG
;
A
#
# COMPACT_ATOMS: atom_id res chain seq x y z
N MET A 1 18.68 8.87 4.58
CA MET A 1 18.11 7.85 5.50
C MET A 1 18.96 6.57 5.41
N ARG A 2 20.15 6.58 6.03
CA ARG A 2 21.06 5.43 6.15
C ARG A 2 21.38 5.26 7.64
N ARG A 3 20.40 4.81 8.42
CA ARG A 3 20.72 4.07 9.65
C ARG A 3 21.13 2.68 9.19
N PHE A 4 22.33 2.57 8.63
CA PHE A 4 22.97 1.28 8.50
C PHE A 4 23.13 0.76 9.92
N LEU A 5 22.53 -0.40 10.16
CA LEU A 5 22.50 -1.19 11.38
C LEU A 5 23.70 -0.85 12.28
N ASP A 6 23.44 -0.36 13.50
CA ASP A 6 24.47 -0.21 14.51
C ASP A 6 25.23 -1.55 14.59
N PRO A 7 26.55 -1.60 14.33
CA PRO A 7 27.30 -2.84 14.39
C PRO A 7 27.20 -3.53 15.76
N LYS A 8 26.82 -2.80 16.82
CA LYS A 8 26.52 -3.36 18.15
C LYS A 8 25.12 -3.96 18.28
N ALA A 9 24.20 -3.70 17.34
CA ALA A 9 22.88 -4.34 17.33
C ALA A 9 22.99 -5.88 17.24
N GLY A 10 24.07 -6.40 16.67
CA GLY A 10 24.33 -7.84 16.66
C GLY A 10 24.65 -8.44 18.04
N GLN A 11 24.92 -7.62 19.05
CA GLN A 11 25.24 -8.02 20.43
C GLN A 11 24.08 -7.78 21.40
N ASP A 12 22.95 -7.27 20.95
CA ASP A 12 21.76 -7.12 21.78
C ASP A 12 21.23 -8.51 22.19
N PRO A 13 21.12 -8.82 23.50
CA PRO A 13 20.62 -10.12 23.96
C PRO A 13 19.24 -10.49 23.41
N VAL A 14 18.39 -9.49 23.14
CA VAL A 14 17.07 -9.70 22.52
C VAL A 14 17.22 -10.15 21.07
N ILE A 15 18.10 -9.49 20.30
CA ILE A 15 18.37 -9.86 18.90
C ILE A 15 19.02 -11.24 18.83
N GLN A 16 19.91 -11.57 19.77
CA GLN A 16 20.54 -12.89 19.81
C GLN A 16 19.53 -13.99 20.11
N ARG A 17 18.66 -13.80 21.12
CA ARG A 17 17.58 -14.74 21.42
C ARG A 17 16.65 -14.95 20.22
N ALA A 18 16.23 -13.88 19.55
CA ALA A 18 15.38 -13.98 18.37
C ALA A 18 16.06 -14.75 17.23
N ARG A 19 17.37 -14.55 17.02
CA ARG A 19 18.16 -15.32 16.04
C ARG A 19 18.18 -16.80 16.38
N ASP A 20 18.38 -17.15 17.64
CA ASP A 20 18.43 -18.54 18.09
C ASP A 20 17.07 -19.25 17.91
N GLU A 21 15.98 -18.56 18.23
CA GLU A 21 14.60 -19.04 17.98
C GLU A 21 14.33 -19.25 16.47
N VAL A 22 14.67 -18.27 15.64
CA VAL A 22 14.57 -18.38 14.17
C VAL A 22 15.42 -19.53 13.63
N ALA A 23 16.65 -19.70 14.13
CA ALA A 23 17.53 -20.79 13.73
C ALA A 23 16.94 -22.17 14.07
N GLY A 24 16.21 -22.28 15.20
CA GLY A 24 15.44 -23.47 15.55
C GLY A 24 14.36 -23.80 14.53
N ILE A 25 13.58 -22.81 14.09
CA ILE A 25 12.53 -22.97 13.07
C ILE A 25 13.15 -23.32 11.70
N VAL A 26 14.26 -22.69 11.32
CA VAL A 26 14.96 -23.03 10.07
C VAL A 26 15.42 -24.49 10.07
N LYS A 27 15.90 -25.01 11.22
CA LYS A 27 16.29 -26.42 11.36
C LYS A 27 15.13 -27.40 11.21
N SER A 28 13.91 -27.02 11.61
CA SER A 28 12.72 -27.85 11.40
C SER A 28 12.26 -27.90 9.93
N LYS A 29 12.87 -27.07 9.06
CA LYS A 29 12.52 -26.89 7.65
C LYS A 29 11.09 -26.38 7.42
N ASP A 30 10.44 -25.85 8.45
CA ASP A 30 9.13 -25.24 8.34
C ASP A 30 9.25 -23.75 7.98
N ILE A 31 9.66 -23.50 6.73
CA ILE A 31 9.90 -22.15 6.19
C ILE A 31 8.59 -21.36 6.09
N ASP A 32 7.46 -22.04 5.89
CA ASP A 32 6.14 -21.41 5.74
C ASP A 32 5.69 -20.80 7.07
N THR A 33 5.84 -21.53 8.16
CA THR A 33 5.59 -21.00 9.52
C THR A 33 6.50 -19.82 9.82
N LEU A 34 7.80 -19.89 9.46
CA LEU A 34 8.72 -18.76 9.66
C LEU A 34 8.26 -17.52 8.88
N GLN A 35 7.93 -17.66 7.60
CA GLN A 35 7.45 -16.55 6.77
C GLN A 35 6.17 -15.93 7.33
N ARG A 36 5.25 -16.77 7.82
CA ARG A 36 4.01 -16.31 8.45
C ARG A 36 4.26 -15.54 9.74
N ILE A 37 5.13 -16.05 10.63
CA ILE A 37 5.49 -15.36 11.88
C ILE A 37 6.09 -13.99 11.56
N VAL A 38 7.04 -13.93 10.61
CA VAL A 38 7.63 -12.65 10.18
C VAL A 38 6.57 -11.71 9.62
N ALA A 39 5.65 -12.21 8.79
CA ALA A 39 4.56 -11.40 8.27
C ALA A 39 3.70 -10.82 9.39
N GLU A 40 3.15 -11.68 10.24
CA GLU A 40 2.22 -11.32 11.32
C GLU A 40 2.85 -10.36 12.35
N THR A 41 4.17 -10.42 12.53
CA THR A 41 4.89 -9.56 13.49
C THR A 41 5.37 -8.24 12.89
N THR A 42 5.57 -8.16 11.56
CA THR A 42 6.18 -6.97 10.93
C THR A 42 5.22 -6.17 10.05
N TRP A 43 4.05 -6.70 9.71
CA TRP A 43 3.18 -6.10 8.70
C TRP A 43 2.74 -4.67 9.03
N GLU A 44 2.32 -4.39 10.27
CA GLU A 44 1.90 -3.05 10.68
C GLU A 44 3.07 -2.06 10.60
N VAL A 45 4.26 -2.47 11.07
CA VAL A 45 5.46 -1.63 11.03
C VAL A 45 5.86 -1.32 9.59
N ALA A 46 5.90 -2.33 8.72
CA ALA A 46 6.26 -2.16 7.32
C ALA A 46 5.26 -1.26 6.56
N ARG A 47 3.96 -1.45 6.83
CA ARG A 47 2.87 -0.62 6.29
C ARG A 47 3.00 0.83 6.75
N ASP A 48 3.20 1.05 8.06
CA ASP A 48 3.25 2.37 8.65
C ASP A 48 4.52 3.12 8.24
N GLU A 49 5.68 2.46 8.15
CA GLU A 49 6.90 3.03 7.59
C GLU A 49 6.77 3.40 6.11
N TRP A 50 6.09 2.56 5.31
CA TRP A 50 5.77 2.88 3.93
C TRP A 50 4.88 4.11 3.83
N ALA A 51 3.81 4.17 4.62
CA ALA A 51 2.89 5.30 4.61
C ALA A 51 3.58 6.60 5.07
N ALA A 52 4.42 6.51 6.11
CA ALA A 52 5.15 7.64 6.67
C ALA A 52 6.14 8.25 5.66
N ARG A 53 6.84 7.43 4.87
CA ARG A 53 7.76 7.90 3.80
C ARG A 53 7.08 8.85 2.82
N TRP A 54 5.78 8.68 2.61
CA TRP A 54 4.99 9.42 1.63
C TRP A 54 3.98 10.38 2.27
N THR A 55 3.97 10.52 3.60
CA THR A 55 2.98 11.33 4.33
C THR A 55 1.53 10.91 4.02
N LEU A 56 1.32 9.61 3.83
CA LEU A 56 0.02 9.05 3.51
C LEU A 56 -0.75 8.67 4.77
N LYS A 57 -2.09 8.70 4.69
CA LYS A 57 -2.99 8.17 5.71
C LYS A 57 -3.92 7.13 5.11
N GLU A 58 -4.03 5.98 5.75
CA GLU A 58 -4.94 4.93 5.31
C GLU A 58 -6.39 5.43 5.34
N SER A 59 -7.14 5.13 4.29
CA SER A 59 -8.57 5.36 4.20
C SER A 59 -9.31 4.38 5.10
N ARG A 60 -10.17 4.90 5.98
CA ARG A 60 -11.11 4.07 6.77
C ARG A 60 -12.31 3.54 5.97
N GLY A 61 -12.53 4.05 4.76
CA GLY A 61 -13.62 3.63 3.89
C GLY A 61 -13.19 2.54 2.89
N HIS A 62 -14.16 1.98 2.17
CA HIS A 62 -13.92 0.93 1.17
C HIS A 62 -12.75 1.24 0.23
N ALA A 63 -11.76 0.36 0.20
CA ALA A 63 -10.60 0.47 -0.67
C ALA A 63 -11.01 0.15 -2.12
N CYS A 64 -10.90 1.13 -3.00
CA CYS A 64 -11.27 0.98 -4.40
C CYS A 64 -10.36 1.86 -5.26
N ILE A 65 -9.66 1.23 -6.21
CA ILE A 65 -8.75 1.90 -7.14
C ILE A 65 -9.44 3.00 -7.96
N CYS A 66 -10.74 2.87 -8.25
CA CYS A 66 -11.52 3.90 -8.95
C CYS A 66 -11.55 5.25 -8.21
N ARG A 67 -11.36 5.25 -6.88
CA ARG A 67 -11.24 6.50 -6.11
C ARG A 67 -9.93 7.22 -6.36
N VAL A 68 -8.86 6.47 -6.64
CA VAL A 68 -7.56 7.02 -7.05
C VAL A 68 -7.67 7.59 -8.47
N VAL A 69 -8.27 6.83 -9.40
CA VAL A 69 -8.55 7.32 -10.76
C VAL A 69 -9.35 8.62 -10.75
N ARG A 70 -10.43 8.67 -9.96
CA ARG A 70 -11.29 9.86 -9.89
C ARG A 70 -10.74 10.99 -9.01
N GLY A 71 -9.75 10.73 -8.16
CA GLY A 71 -9.29 11.67 -7.13
C GLY A 71 -10.36 12.07 -6.10
N THR A 72 -11.45 11.31 -5.99
CA THR A 72 -12.60 11.65 -5.12
C THR A 72 -13.12 10.43 -4.36
N ARG A 73 -13.87 10.66 -3.28
CA ARG A 73 -14.53 9.62 -2.48
C ARG A 73 -15.79 9.03 -3.14
N GLY A 74 -16.01 9.32 -4.42
CA GLY A 74 -17.20 8.95 -5.16
C GLY A 74 -17.41 7.44 -5.28
N ARG A 75 -18.50 7.07 -5.97
CA ARG A 75 -18.81 5.69 -6.34
C ARG A 75 -17.69 5.08 -7.19
N CYS A 76 -17.69 3.77 -7.32
CA CYS A 76 -16.88 3.07 -8.32
C CYS A 76 -17.18 3.62 -9.74
N LEU A 77 -16.17 3.61 -10.63
CA LEU A 77 -16.33 4.03 -12.04
C LEU A 77 -17.39 3.23 -12.75
N TYR A 78 -17.45 1.94 -12.42
CA TYR A 78 -18.27 0.94 -13.09
C TYR A 78 -19.63 0.73 -12.39
N GLY A 79 -20.07 1.67 -11.56
CA GLY A 79 -21.46 1.71 -11.07
C GLY A 79 -21.83 0.69 -9.97
N HIS A 80 -20.90 -0.12 -9.48
CA HIS A 80 -21.21 -1.16 -8.50
C HIS A 80 -21.52 -0.57 -7.10
N TRP A 81 -22.76 -0.75 -6.64
CA TRP A 81 -23.19 -0.53 -5.24
C TRP A 81 -23.37 -1.89 -4.56
N GLY A 82 -22.71 -2.10 -3.42
CA GLY A 82 -22.91 -3.29 -2.58
C GLY A 82 -22.40 -4.63 -3.15
N SER A 83 -22.08 -4.72 -4.44
CA SER A 83 -21.49 -5.91 -5.07
C SER A 83 -19.97 -5.73 -5.24
N PRO A 84 -19.15 -6.78 -5.06
CA PRO A 84 -17.74 -6.70 -5.42
C PRO A 84 -17.62 -6.19 -6.85
N CYS A 85 -16.67 -5.29 -7.06
CA CYS A 85 -16.42 -4.71 -8.36
C CYS A 85 -15.95 -5.78 -9.34
N ALA A 86 -16.88 -6.50 -9.95
CA ALA A 86 -16.64 -7.68 -10.77
C ALA A 86 -16.62 -7.37 -12.27
N GLY A 87 -16.75 -6.11 -12.66
CA GLY A 87 -16.51 -5.70 -14.05
C GLY A 87 -15.10 -6.12 -14.47
N PRO A 88 -14.92 -6.71 -15.67
CA PRO A 88 -13.64 -7.25 -16.14
C PRO A 88 -12.52 -6.20 -16.15
N ASP A 89 -12.89 -4.93 -16.23
CA ASP A 89 -11.96 -3.80 -16.34
C ASP A 89 -11.64 -3.14 -14.98
N CYS A 90 -12.23 -3.61 -13.87
CA CYS A 90 -11.93 -3.09 -12.54
C CYS A 90 -10.82 -3.94 -11.88
N PHE A 91 -9.61 -3.37 -11.77
CA PHE A 91 -8.51 -3.93 -10.95
C PHE A 91 -8.78 -3.92 -9.44
N CYS A 92 -10.02 -3.64 -9.08
CA CYS A 92 -10.63 -3.85 -7.78
C CYS A 92 -10.58 -5.33 -7.35
N ASN A 93 -10.21 -6.24 -8.26
CA ASN A 93 -9.97 -7.67 -8.02
C ASN A 93 -8.56 -7.99 -7.48
N LEU A 94 -7.65 -7.01 -7.37
CA LEU A 94 -6.44 -7.10 -6.53
C LEU A 94 -6.78 -7.07 -5.03
N ARG A 95 -7.93 -7.65 -4.69
CA ARG A 95 -8.75 -7.38 -3.51
C ARG A 95 -8.28 -8.13 -2.29
N ASP A 96 -7.50 -9.18 -2.48
CA ASP A 96 -6.76 -9.79 -1.38
C ASP A 96 -5.85 -8.71 -0.82
N HIS A 97 -6.30 -8.18 0.32
CA HIS A 97 -5.62 -7.15 1.09
C HIS A 97 -5.44 -5.79 0.41
N GLY A 98 -6.43 -5.38 -0.41
CA GLY A 98 -6.44 -4.05 -1.01
C GLY A 98 -6.60 -2.92 0.02
N THR A 99 -5.68 -1.96 0.04
CA THR A 99 -5.73 -0.76 0.90
C THR A 99 -5.76 0.51 0.05
N LEU A 100 -6.38 1.56 0.59
CA LEU A 100 -6.47 2.86 -0.08
C LEU A 100 -5.85 3.92 0.81
N TRP A 101 -5.00 4.76 0.22
CA TRP A 101 -4.20 5.74 0.94
C TRP A 101 -4.45 7.13 0.42
N ASN A 102 -4.52 8.08 1.35
CA ASN A 102 -4.82 9.47 1.06
C ASN A 102 -3.63 10.37 1.35
N PHE A 103 -3.44 11.36 0.49
CA PHE A 103 -2.59 12.52 0.74
C PHE A 103 -3.49 13.72 1.08
N ASP A 104 -3.34 14.28 2.28
CA ASP A 104 -4.23 15.34 2.82
C ASP A 104 -5.74 15.10 2.58
N GLY A 105 -6.18 13.86 2.80
CA GLY A 105 -7.58 13.47 2.66
C GLY A 105 -8.08 13.25 1.22
N LYS A 106 -7.23 13.44 0.20
CA LYS A 106 -7.47 13.08 -1.20
C LYS A 106 -6.93 11.67 -1.52
N PRO A 107 -7.70 10.80 -2.20
CA PRO A 107 -7.19 9.50 -2.64
C PRO A 107 -5.95 9.65 -3.52
N ALA A 108 -4.86 8.98 -3.14
CA ALA A 108 -3.57 9.12 -3.80
C ALA A 108 -3.00 7.80 -4.29
N VAL A 109 -3.12 6.74 -3.48
CA VAL A 109 -2.53 5.43 -3.80
C VAL A 109 -3.51 4.31 -3.47
N TYR A 110 -3.64 3.35 -4.37
CA TYR A 110 -4.26 2.07 -4.09
C TYR A 110 -3.17 1.01 -4.08
N VAL A 111 -3.11 0.22 -3.02
CA VAL A 111 -2.15 -0.87 -2.89
C VAL A 111 -2.92 -2.17 -2.87
N GLY A 112 -2.67 -3.05 -3.84
CA GLY A 112 -3.14 -4.43 -3.85
C GLY A 112 -1.99 -5.38 -3.51
N GLN A 113 -2.30 -6.49 -2.84
CA GLN A 113 -1.31 -7.52 -2.51
C GLN A 113 -1.77 -8.91 -2.93
N PRO A 114 -1.83 -9.20 -4.24
CA PRO A 114 -2.34 -10.46 -4.75
C PRO A 114 -1.47 -11.65 -4.30
N TYR A 115 -2.14 -12.75 -3.97
CA TYR A 115 -1.48 -14.05 -3.84
C TYR A 115 -1.19 -14.67 -5.20
N GLY A 116 -0.05 -15.35 -5.31
CA GLY A 116 0.30 -16.15 -6.48
C GLY A 116 1.12 -15.40 -7.53
N PRO A 117 1.52 -16.10 -8.60
CA PRO A 117 2.27 -15.51 -9.69
C PRO A 117 1.39 -14.52 -10.46
N ILE A 118 1.95 -13.37 -10.80
CA ILE A 118 1.39 -12.48 -11.83
C ILE A 118 2.00 -12.91 -13.15
N ASP A 119 1.18 -13.45 -14.05
CA ASP A 119 1.63 -13.85 -15.38
C ASP A 119 1.86 -12.64 -16.30
N PRO A 120 2.56 -12.80 -17.43
CA PRO A 120 2.81 -11.69 -18.35
C PRO A 120 1.54 -10.98 -18.86
N PRO A 121 0.43 -11.68 -19.18
CA PRO A 121 -0.83 -11.03 -19.50
C PRO A 121 -1.37 -10.14 -18.38
N ALA A 122 -1.36 -10.60 -17.13
CA ALA A 122 -1.80 -9.79 -16.00
C ALA A 122 -0.91 -8.56 -15.78
N LEU A 123 0.43 -8.71 -15.90
CA LEU A 123 1.35 -7.56 -15.84
C LEU A 123 1.04 -6.51 -16.90
N ARG A 124 0.75 -6.94 -18.14
CA ARG A 124 0.36 -6.05 -19.23
C ARG A 124 -0.95 -5.33 -18.91
N ALA A 125 -1.95 -6.07 -18.42
CA ALA A 125 -3.24 -5.49 -18.06
C ALA A 125 -3.12 -4.43 -16.94
N LEU A 126 -2.23 -4.63 -15.96
CA LEU A 126 -1.92 -3.63 -14.93
C LEU A 126 -1.34 -2.34 -15.54
N ALA A 127 -0.40 -2.48 -16.48
CA ALA A 127 0.21 -1.35 -17.18
C ALA A 127 -0.80 -0.61 -18.05
N ASP A 128 -1.58 -1.35 -18.86
CA ASP A 128 -2.60 -0.78 -19.75
C ASP A 128 -3.65 0.00 -18.95
N PHE A 129 -4.08 -0.51 -17.78
CA PHE A 129 -4.98 0.21 -16.88
C PHE A 129 -4.38 1.48 -16.31
N ALA A 130 -3.10 1.43 -15.92
CA ALA A 130 -2.42 2.60 -15.39
C ALA A 130 -2.33 3.70 -16.46
N ASP A 131 -1.92 3.34 -17.68
CA ASP A 131 -1.81 4.27 -18.80
C ASP A 131 -3.17 4.87 -19.17
N ALA A 132 -4.22 4.04 -19.28
CA ALA A 132 -5.59 4.48 -19.60
C ALA A 132 -6.15 5.51 -18.60
N HIS A 133 -5.64 5.51 -17.36
CA HIS A 133 -6.11 6.37 -16.28
C HIS A 133 -5.06 7.39 -15.79
N ASN A 134 -3.96 7.56 -16.53
CA ASN A 134 -2.84 8.44 -16.17
C ASN A 134 -2.31 8.19 -14.75
N LEU A 135 -2.27 6.92 -14.35
CA LEU A 135 -1.69 6.46 -13.09
C LEU A 135 -0.25 6.02 -13.32
N ARG A 136 0.52 5.92 -12.24
CA ARG A 136 1.78 5.15 -12.22
C ARG A 136 1.53 3.84 -11.50
N VAL A 137 1.99 2.74 -12.09
CA VAL A 137 1.95 1.43 -11.45
C VAL A 137 3.37 1.00 -11.06
N TYR A 138 3.51 0.50 -9.84
CA TYR A 138 4.73 -0.15 -9.36
C TYR A 138 4.39 -1.56 -8.90
N VAL A 139 5.22 -2.52 -9.28
CA VAL A 139 5.14 -3.89 -8.82
C VAL A 139 6.46 -4.21 -8.13
N ASP A 140 6.40 -4.44 -6.82
CA ASP A 140 7.57 -4.73 -5.99
C ASP A 140 7.27 -5.95 -5.10
N ASN A 141 8.30 -6.59 -4.55
CA ASN A 141 8.16 -7.54 -3.46
C ASN A 141 8.31 -6.86 -2.08
N ARG A 142 8.64 -5.55 -2.05
CA ARG A 142 8.79 -4.77 -0.82
C ARG A 142 8.24 -3.33 -0.96
N PRO A 143 7.51 -2.82 0.04
CA PRO A 143 7.06 -3.50 1.25
C PRO A 143 5.81 -4.32 0.95
N SER A 144 5.91 -5.64 1.13
CA SER A 144 4.78 -6.55 1.14
C SER A 144 4.49 -6.86 2.58
N TRP A 145 3.38 -6.36 3.12
CA TRP A 145 3.12 -6.49 4.56
C TRP A 145 2.32 -7.74 4.91
N HIS A 146 1.41 -8.25 4.07
CA HIS A 146 0.60 -9.42 4.49
C HIS A 146 1.36 -10.74 4.50
N PHE A 147 2.29 -10.96 3.56
CA PHE A 147 3.16 -12.14 3.52
C PHE A 147 4.47 -11.80 2.77
N PRO A 148 5.47 -11.24 3.46
CA PRO A 148 6.74 -10.85 2.86
C PRO A 148 7.36 -12.03 2.09
N GLY A 149 7.62 -11.82 0.79
CA GLY A 149 8.23 -12.83 -0.09
C GLY A 149 7.25 -13.81 -0.75
N ARG A 150 5.95 -13.79 -0.41
CA ARG A 150 4.91 -14.58 -1.10
C ARG A 150 3.89 -13.74 -1.85
N VAL A 151 3.60 -12.53 -1.37
CA VAL A 151 2.71 -11.59 -2.07
C VAL A 151 3.52 -10.44 -2.65
N LEU A 152 3.17 -10.05 -3.87
CA LEU A 152 3.68 -8.85 -4.51
C LEU A 152 2.89 -7.64 -4.02
N THR A 153 3.53 -6.50 -3.96
CA THR A 153 2.91 -5.20 -3.71
C THR A 153 2.70 -4.54 -5.06
N VAL A 154 1.44 -4.29 -5.40
CA VAL A 154 1.05 -3.56 -6.61
C VAL A 154 0.49 -2.21 -6.19
N GLU A 155 1.21 -1.14 -6.50
CA GLU A 155 0.85 0.23 -6.12
C GLU A 155 0.39 1.01 -7.35
N PHE A 156 -0.83 1.56 -7.29
CA PHE A 156 -1.36 2.48 -8.29
C PHE A 156 -1.41 3.90 -7.72
N TRP A 157 -0.60 4.79 -8.29
CA TRP A 157 -0.44 6.17 -7.85
C TRP A 157 -1.13 7.13 -8.80
N ASN A 158 -1.91 8.06 -8.26
CA ASN A 158 -2.35 9.23 -8.99
C ASN A 158 -1.33 10.37 -8.81
N PRO A 159 -0.54 10.73 -9.85
CA PRO A 159 0.48 11.77 -9.73
C PRO A 159 -0.10 13.16 -9.46
N LEU A 160 -1.39 13.39 -9.77
CA LEU A 160 -2.08 14.66 -9.56
C LEU A 160 -2.67 14.80 -8.15
N ALA A 161 -2.74 13.73 -7.36
CA ALA A 161 -3.37 13.76 -6.04
C ALA A 161 -2.71 14.77 -5.09
N ARG A 162 -1.38 14.87 -5.13
CA ARG A 162 -0.62 15.83 -4.32
C ARG A 162 -0.89 17.28 -4.74
N VAL A 163 -0.85 17.55 -6.04
CA VAL A 163 -1.16 18.88 -6.60
C VAL A 163 -2.58 19.29 -6.22
N ALA A 164 -3.55 18.39 -6.38
CA ALA A 164 -4.95 18.64 -6.02
C ALA A 164 -5.16 18.88 -4.52
N ALA A 165 -4.39 18.20 -3.67
CA ALA A 165 -4.40 18.43 -2.23
C ALA A 165 -3.83 19.81 -1.86
N GLU A 166 -2.69 20.19 -2.44
CA GLU A 166 -2.04 21.48 -2.21
C GLU A 166 -2.93 22.64 -2.69
N GLN A 167 -3.57 22.51 -3.85
CA GLN A 167 -4.55 23.49 -4.35
C GLN A 167 -5.76 23.62 -3.42
N ALA A 168 -6.34 22.51 -2.97
CA ALA A 168 -7.46 22.54 -2.03
C ALA A 168 -7.07 23.15 -0.67
N ALA A 169 -5.84 22.93 -0.21
CA ALA A 169 -5.34 23.56 1.01
C ALA A 169 -5.18 25.08 0.84
N GLU A 170 -4.67 25.53 -0.31
CA GLU A 170 -4.56 26.95 -0.65
C GLU A 170 -5.92 27.65 -0.68
N GLU A 171 -6.90 27.04 -1.35
CA GLU A 171 -8.27 27.57 -1.43
C GLU A 171 -8.91 27.68 -0.04
N ARG A 172 -8.74 26.67 0.81
CA ARG A 172 -9.22 26.73 2.21
C ARG A 172 -8.56 27.85 3.00
N ARG A 173 -7.27 28.10 2.79
CA ARG A 173 -6.55 29.21 3.44
C ARG A 173 -7.08 30.56 3.00
N LYS A 174 -7.35 30.73 1.70
CA LYS A 174 -7.93 31.97 1.14
C LYS A 174 -9.38 32.20 1.60
N ALA A 175 -10.14 31.12 1.80
CA ALA A 175 -11.54 31.18 2.21
C ALA A 175 -11.76 31.41 3.72
N GLN A 176 -10.73 31.25 4.56
CA GLN A 176 -10.87 31.53 5.99
C GLN A 176 -10.93 33.05 6.21
N PRO A 177 -12.05 33.60 6.74
CA PRO A 177 -12.13 35.02 7.04
C PRO A 177 -11.05 35.38 8.06
N ALA A 178 -10.39 36.52 7.86
CA ALA A 178 -9.43 37.04 8.81
C ALA A 178 -10.09 37.07 10.19
N ARG A 179 -9.60 36.25 11.13
CA ARG A 179 -10.07 36.27 12.52
C ARG A 179 -9.80 37.68 13.04
N LYS A 180 -10.86 38.48 13.18
CA LYS A 180 -10.77 39.75 13.90
C LYS A 180 -10.44 39.40 15.35
N GLY A 181 -9.22 39.72 15.76
CA GLY A 181 -8.80 39.69 17.16
C GLY A 181 -9.47 40.79 17.96
#